data_AF-A0A7C1YTT7-F1
#
_entry.id   AF-A0A7C1YTT7-F1
#
_cell.length_a   1.000
_cell.length_b   1.000
_cell.length_c   1.000
_cell.angle_alpha   90.00
_cell.angle_beta   90.00
_cell.angle_gamma   90.00
#
_symmetry.space_group_name_H-M   'P 1'
#
loop_
_entity.id
_entity.type
_entity.pdbx_description
1 polymer ?
#
loop_
_entity_poly.entity_id
_entity_poly.type
_entity_poly.pdbx_seq_one_letter_code
_entity_poly.pdbx_strand_id
1 'polypeptide(L)' 'MFSLSTCMWCKKCKRFLDERNMKYRYIDLDKIDPKDKKKIIEYLKSTYESRISYPFLVCEKGFVVGFNPDKYKKLLES' A
#
# COMPACT_ATOMS: atom_id res chain seq x y z
N MET A 1 2.92 -3.56 0.32
CA MET A 1 1.84 -2.59 0.65
C MET A 1 2.24 -1.80 1.89
N PHE A 2 2.15 -0.49 1.84
CA PHE A 2 2.32 0.36 3.04
C PHE A 2 0.94 0.67 3.61
N SER A 3 0.76 0.43 4.91
CA SER A 3 -0.50 0.60 5.61
C SER A 3 -0.35 1.30 6.95
N LEU A 4 -1.49 1.61 7.55
CA LEU A 4 -1.59 1.93 8.97
C LEU A 4 -2.48 0.88 9.63
N SER A 5 -2.11 0.45 10.84
CA SER A 5 -2.84 -0.60 11.56
C SER A 5 -4.26 -0.18 11.95
N THR A 6 -4.48 1.12 12.10
CA THR A 6 -5.77 1.74 12.44
C THR A 6 -6.62 2.13 11.23
N CYS A 7 -6.10 2.02 9.99
CA CYS A 7 -6.79 2.51 8.79
C CYS A 7 -7.82 1.50 8.26
N MET A 8 -9.09 1.88 8.19
CA MET A 8 -10.16 1.05 7.63
C MET A 8 -9.95 0.70 6.14
N TRP A 9 -9.42 1.63 5.34
CA TRP A 9 -9.13 1.39 3.92
C TRP A 9 -7.99 0.38 3.72
N CYS A 10 -7.00 0.38 4.61
CA CYS A 10 -5.95 -0.64 4.60
C CYS A 10 -6.51 -2.02 4.89
N LYS A 11 -7.42 -2.15 5.86
CA LYS A 11 -8.10 -3.42 6.16
C LYS A 11 -8.90 -3.93 4.95
N LYS A 12 -9.64 -3.04 4.27
CA LYS A 12 -10.35 -3.38 3.03
C LYS A 12 -9.41 -3.85 1.93
N CYS A 13 -8.24 -3.22 1.78
CA CYS A 13 -7.24 -3.65 0.79
C CYS A 13 -6.64 -5.01 1.11
N LYS A 14 -6.26 -5.28 2.38
CA LYS A 14 -5.78 -6.59 2.83
C LYS A 14 -6.81 -7.67 2.49
N ARG A 15 -8.06 -7.46 2.90
CA ARG A 15 -9.18 -8.35 2.59
C ARG A 15 -9.37 -8.58 1.08
N PHE A 16 -9.30 -7.54 0.26
CA PHE A 16 -9.42 -7.66 -1.20
C PHE A 16 -8.34 -8.59 -1.80
N LEU A 17 -7.11 -8.51 -1.29
CA LEU A 17 -5.98 -9.36 -1.70
C LEU A 17 -6.13 -10.78 -1.15
N ASP A 18 -6.53 -10.92 0.12
CA ASP A 18 -6.76 -12.19 0.80
C ASP A 18 -7.87 -13.00 0.09
N GLU A 19 -9.00 -12.37 -0.24
CA GLU A 19 -10.12 -12.99 -0.98
C GLU A 19 -9.71 -13.50 -2.38
N ARG A 20 -8.62 -12.97 -2.94
CA ARG A 20 -8.04 -13.39 -4.22
C ARG A 20 -6.86 -14.34 -4.07
N ASN A 21 -6.56 -14.79 -2.84
CA ASN A 21 -5.39 -15.63 -2.53
C ASN A 21 -4.07 -15.04 -3.04
N MET A 22 -3.97 -13.71 -3.10
CA MET A 22 -2.75 -13.04 -3.56
C MET A 22 -1.71 -13.01 -2.45
N LYS A 23 -0.47 -13.37 -2.77
CA LYS A 23 0.65 -13.19 -1.85
C LYS A 23 1.06 -11.72 -1.83
N TYR A 24 1.03 -11.10 -0.66
CA TYR A 24 1.53 -9.74 -0.47
C TYR A 24 2.27 -9.61 0.85
N ARG A 25 3.16 -8.62 0.90
CA ARG A 25 3.77 -8.16 2.15
C ARG A 25 3.20 -6.80 2.50
N TYR A 26 3.03 -6.55 3.79
CA TYR A 26 2.66 -5.23 4.26
C TYR A 26 3.54 -4.78 5.43
N ILE A 27 3.61 -3.46 5.60
CA ILE A 27 4.21 -2.84 6.78
C ILE A 27 3.22 -1.80 7.31
N ASP A 28 2.90 -1.90 8.60
CA ASP A 28 2.09 -0.91 9.30
C ASP A 28 3.04 0.19 9.82
N LEU A 29 3.07 1.33 9.15
CA LEU A 29 4.05 2.40 9.40
C LEU A 29 3.85 3.12 10.73
N ASP A 30 2.69 2.96 11.37
CA ASP A 30 2.41 3.41 12.73
C ASP A 30 2.99 2.50 13.82
N LYS A 31 3.50 1.31 13.44
CA LYS A 31 4.05 0.30 14.37
C LYS A 31 5.57 0.17 14.32
N ILE A 32 6.25 1.03 13.57
CA ILE A 32 7.72 1.00 13.42
C ILE A 32 8.34 2.27 13.99
N ASP A 33 9.67 2.29 14.11
CA ASP A 33 10.41 3.44 14.58
C ASP A 33 10.11 4.70 13.71
N PRO A 34 9.87 5.87 14.33
CA PRO A 34 9.60 7.11 13.60
C PRO A 34 10.68 7.50 12.58
N LYS A 35 11.96 7.18 12.82
CA LYS A 35 13.06 7.45 11.90
C LYS A 35 12.96 6.56 10.66
N ASP A 36 12.65 5.29 10.82
CA ASP A 36 12.47 4.37 9.70
C ASP A 36 11.21 4.69 8.90
N LYS A 37 10.12 5.05 9.60
CA LYS A 37 8.92 5.60 8.96
C LYS A 37 9.25 6.79 8.08
N LYS A 38 10.04 7.75 8.57
CA LYS A 38 10.43 8.94 7.80
C LYS A 38 11.19 8.56 6.53
N LYS A 39 12.20 7.69 6.65
CA LYS A 39 12.97 7.17 5.50
C LYS A 39 12.08 6.50 4.45
N ILE A 40 11.13 5.68 4.88
CA ILE A 40 10.19 5.02 3.97
C ILE A 40 9.32 6.06 3.25
N ILE A 41 8.78 7.04 3.98
CA ILE A 41 7.95 8.10 3.38
C ILE A 41 8.75 8.92 2.37
N GLU A 42 10.00 9.27 2.66
CA GLU A 42 10.89 9.99 1.75
C GLU A 42 11.17 9.15 0.49
N TYR A 43 11.52 7.88 0.67
CA TYR A 43 11.70 6.94 -0.44
C TYR A 43 10.45 6.86 -1.33
N LEU A 44 9.26 6.66 -0.75
CA LEU A 44 8.03 6.58 -1.53
C LEU A 44 7.71 7.85 -2.31
N LYS A 45 7.96 9.02 -1.72
CA LYS A 45 7.74 10.31 -2.40
C LYS A 45 8.68 10.48 -3.58
N SER A 46 9.96 10.16 -3.41
CA SER A 46 10.98 10.30 -4.45
C SER A 46 10.85 9.25 -5.55
N THR A 47 10.45 8.01 -5.23
CA THR A 47 10.36 6.92 -6.21
C THR A 47 9.08 6.98 -7.05
N TYR A 48 7.96 7.43 -6.48
CA TYR A 48 6.65 7.37 -7.15
C TYR A 48 6.07 8.74 -7.51
N GLU A 49 6.76 9.84 -7.14
CA GLU A 49 6.33 11.23 -7.40
C GLU A 49 4.85 11.49 -7.05
N SER A 50 4.37 10.84 -5.99
CA SER A 50 2.95 10.80 -5.63
C SER A 50 2.71 11.24 -4.19
N ARG A 51 1.50 11.75 -3.93
CA ARG A 51 1.05 12.03 -2.57
C ARG A 51 0.97 10.72 -1.80
N ILE A 52 1.62 10.66 -0.65
CA ILE A 52 1.54 9.50 0.23
C ILE A 52 0.19 9.47 0.93
N SER A 53 -0.56 8.40 0.70
CA SER A 53 -1.79 8.07 1.41
C SER A 53 -1.91 6.56 1.49
N TYR A 54 -2.73 6.06 2.42
CA TYR A 54 -2.82 4.64 2.72
C TYR A 54 -4.19 4.07 2.37
N PRO A 55 -4.26 2.84 1.87
CA PRO A 55 -3.16 1.93 1.55
C PRO A 55 -2.32 2.41 0.34
N PHE A 56 -1.02 2.21 0.38
CA PHE A 56 -0.13 2.40 -0.78
C PHE A 56 0.28 1.01 -1.29
N LEU A 57 -0.36 0.58 -2.37
CA LEU A 57 -0.11 -0.72 -2.97
C LEU A 57 0.94 -0.56 -4.09
N VAL A 58 1.96 -1.42 -4.07
CA VAL A 58 3.04 -1.45 -5.06
C VAL A 58 3.19 -2.89 -5.53
N CYS A 59 3.36 -3.06 -6.84
CA CYS A 59 3.77 -4.29 -7.48
C CYS A 59 4.75 -3.97 -8.62
N GLU A 60 5.22 -4.98 -9.34
CA GLU A 60 6.15 -4.83 -10.47
C GLU A 60 5.60 -3.93 -11.59
N LYS A 61 4.27 -3.95 -11.80
CA LYS A 61 3.59 -3.19 -12.86
C LYS A 61 3.32 -1.73 -12.50
N GLY A 62 3.53 -1.35 -11.24
CA GLY A 62 3.27 0.00 -10.77
C GLY A 62 2.61 0.04 -9.39
N PHE A 63 1.92 1.15 -9.11
CA PHE A 63 1.39 1.43 -7.78
C PHE A 63 -0.03 2.03 -7.83
N VAL A 64 -0.77 1.85 -6.73
CA VAL A 64 -2.06 2.50 -6.49
C VAL A 64 -2.06 3.09 -5.08
N VAL A 65 -2.49 4.35 -5.00
CA VAL A 65 -2.67 5.07 -3.74
C VAL A 65 -4.15 5.09 -3.38
N GLY A 66 -4.47 4.65 -2.16
CA GLY A 66 -5.83 4.56 -1.63
C GLY A 66 -6.55 3.28 -2.07
N PHE A 67 -7.69 3.00 -1.42
CA PHE A 67 -8.48 1.81 -1.72
C PHE A 67 -9.39 2.05 -2.94
N ASN A 68 -9.04 1.43 -4.08
CA ASN A 68 -9.85 1.43 -5.29
C ASN A 68 -9.79 0.03 -5.95
N PRO A 69 -10.81 -0.83 -5.74
CA PRO A 69 -10.84 -2.19 -6.28
C PRO A 69 -10.66 -2.26 -7.80
N ASP A 70 -11.23 -1.32 -8.56
CA ASP A 70 -11.13 -1.33 -10.02
C ASP A 70 -9.71 -1.02 -10.49
N LYS A 71 -9.02 -0.09 -9.83
CA LYS A 71 -7.58 0.14 -10.08
C LYS A 71 -6.74 -1.06 -9.70
N TYR A 72 -7.07 -1.76 -8.62
CA TYR A 72 -6.35 -2.97 -8.21
C TYR A 72 -6.51 -4.11 -9.20
N LYS A 73 -7.74 -4.37 -9.67
CA LYS A 73 -7.98 -5.35 -10.73
C LYS A 73 -7.15 -5.04 -11.97
N LYS A 74 -7.24 -3.81 -12.47
CA LYS A 74 -6.42 -3.36 -13.62
C LYS A 74 -4.92 -3.57 -13.38
N LEU A 75 -4.41 -3.23 -12.20
CA LEU A 75 -2.99 -3.36 -11.90
C LEU A 75 -2.52 -4.82 -11.77
N LEU A 76 -3.36 -5.70 -11.20
CA LEU A 76 -2.97 -7.05 -10.77
C LEU A 76 -3.41 -8.16 -11.73
N GLU A 77 -4.43 -7.92 -12.56
CA GLU A 77 -4.94 -8.87 -13.56
C GLU A 77 -4.40 -8.60 -14.98
N SER A 78 -3.59 -7.55 -15.14
CA SER A 78 -2.80 -7.34 -16.37
C SER A 78 -1.66 -8.36 -16.46
#